data_AF-A0A940T8R7-F1
#
_entry.id   AF-A0A940T8R7-F1
#
_cell.length_a   1.000
_cell.length_b   1.000
_cell.length_c   1.000
_cell.angle_alpha   90.00
_cell.angle_beta   90.00
_cell.angle_gamma   90.00
#
_symmetry.space_group_name_H-M   'P 1'
#
loop_
_entity.id
_entity.type
_entity.pdbx_description
1 polymer ?
#
loop_
_entity_poly.entity_id
_entity_poly.type
_entity_poly.pdbx_seq_one_letter_code
_entity_poly.pdbx_strand_id
1 'polypeptide(L)'
;MQLTVKKPMTVKEYAAEQHITQQTVYKKISRNADKLKNHVFNMNGKTCLDETAQELLKPDSGNVQLVDKVKRLEEEIVRQKAETEKWYKEYQIYSDNSGLLIREADQYKKRIADLEQTLSAEKAKTAEKDNQIAEMEKRIAELTDKSLAIADMGKKLNALFAVLEETANTGVGKKIGNLLSGKH
;
A
#
# COMPACT_ATOMS: atom_id res chain seq x y z
N MET A 1 -80.21 -14.18 2.58
CA MET A 1 -78.95 -13.92 3.29
C MET A 1 -78.92 -14.81 4.52
N GLN A 2 -78.11 -15.88 4.51
CA GLN A 2 -77.85 -16.66 5.73
C GLN A 2 -76.85 -15.87 6.58
N LEU A 3 -77.33 -15.30 7.69
CA LEU A 3 -76.48 -14.76 8.74
C LEU A 3 -75.72 -15.94 9.34
N THR A 4 -74.42 -16.05 9.04
CA THR A 4 -73.56 -17.05 9.67
C THR A 4 -73.35 -16.64 11.12
N VAL A 5 -74.20 -17.12 12.03
CA VAL A 5 -74.05 -16.91 13.47
C VAL A 5 -72.72 -17.52 13.89
N LYS A 6 -71.76 -16.70 14.30
CA LYS A 6 -70.44 -17.19 14.74
C LYS A 6 -70.64 -18.01 16.02
N LYS A 7 -70.18 -19.26 16.02
CA LYS A 7 -70.34 -20.16 17.17
C LYS A 7 -69.61 -19.59 18.39
N PRO A 8 -70.19 -19.64 19.60
CA PRO A 8 -69.47 -19.31 20.81
C PRO A 8 -68.25 -20.22 20.98
N MET A 9 -67.11 -19.65 21.37
CA MET A 9 -65.87 -20.38 21.56
C MET A 9 -65.30 -20.16 22.95
N THR A 10 -64.53 -21.11 23.45
CA THR A 10 -63.85 -20.99 24.73
C THR A 10 -62.71 -19.97 24.67
N VAL A 11 -62.33 -19.40 25.82
CA VAL A 11 -61.14 -18.52 25.92
C VAL A 11 -59.87 -19.21 25.39
N LYS A 12 -59.77 -20.53 25.54
CA LYS A 12 -58.65 -21.32 25.01
C LYS A 12 -58.64 -21.35 23.48
N GLU A 13 -59.80 -21.60 22.87
CA GLU A 13 -59.95 -21.62 21.41
C GLU A 13 -59.72 -20.22 20.82
N TYR A 14 -60.32 -19.19 21.42
CA TYR A 14 -60.14 -17.80 21.01
C TYR A 14 -58.68 -17.33 21.09
N ALA A 15 -58.00 -17.65 22.19
CA ALA A 15 -56.59 -17.31 22.37
C ALA A 15 -55.70 -17.95 21.29
N ALA A 16 -55.98 -19.20 20.92
CA ALA A 16 -55.27 -19.88 19.85
C ALA A 16 -55.56 -19.27 18.48
N GLU A 17 -56.82 -18.95 18.17
CA GLU A 17 -57.23 -18.33 16.90
C GLU A 17 -56.62 -16.93 16.72
N GLN A 18 -56.54 -16.14 17.78
CA GLN A 18 -55.98 -14.79 17.76
C GLN A 18 -54.46 -14.76 18.02
N HIS A 19 -53.79 -15.91 18.12
CA HIS A 19 -52.36 -16.05 18.41
C HIS A 19 -51.88 -15.24 19.65
N ILE A 20 -52.69 -15.21 20.71
CA ILE A 20 -52.40 -14.54 21.98
C ILE A 20 -52.49 -15.51 23.16
N THR A 21 -51.90 -15.16 24.29
CA THR A 21 -51.98 -16.00 25.49
C THR A 21 -53.36 -15.90 26.15
N GLN A 22 -53.85 -16.99 26.76
CA GLN A 22 -55.12 -16.98 27.51
C GLN A 22 -55.12 -15.91 28.62
N GLN A 23 -53.98 -15.68 29.28
CA GLN A 23 -53.83 -14.61 30.27
C GLN A 23 -54.11 -13.21 29.68
N THR A 24 -53.72 -12.98 28.42
CA THR A 24 -54.00 -11.72 27.72
C THR A 24 -55.50 -11.54 27.50
N VAL A 25 -56.20 -12.61 27.11
CA VAL A 25 -57.65 -12.61 26.95
C VAL A 25 -58.35 -12.33 28.28
N TYR A 26 -57.97 -13.02 29.37
CA TYR A 26 -58.54 -12.76 30.70
C TYR A 26 -58.27 -11.34 31.20
N LYS A 27 -57.09 -10.78 30.95
CA LYS A 27 -56.79 -9.37 31.25
C LYS A 27 -57.68 -8.42 30.45
N LYS A 28 -57.91 -8.69 29.17
CA LYS A 28 -58.81 -7.88 28.34
C LYS A 28 -60.28 -7.99 28.78
N ILE A 29 -60.72 -9.18 29.19
CA ILE A 29 -62.05 -9.39 29.77
C ILE A 29 -62.21 -8.56 31.04
N SER A 30 -61.24 -8.63 31.95
CA SER A 30 -61.25 -7.86 33.19
C SER A 30 -61.27 -6.33 32.93
N ARG A 31 -60.50 -5.84 31.96
CA ARG A 31 -60.47 -4.41 31.57
C ARG A 31 -61.76 -3.92 30.91
N ASN A 32 -62.53 -4.83 30.30
CA ASN A 32 -63.79 -4.51 29.62
C ASN A 32 -65.00 -5.15 30.32
N ALA A 33 -64.90 -5.41 31.63
CA ALA A 33 -65.88 -6.21 32.37
C ALA A 33 -67.31 -5.68 32.21
N ASP A 34 -67.50 -4.37 32.24
CA ASP A 34 -68.83 -3.74 32.08
C ASP A 34 -69.43 -3.98 30.70
N LYS A 35 -68.61 -3.91 29.65
CA LYS A 35 -69.03 -4.12 28.26
C LYS A 35 -69.24 -5.59 27.91
N LEU A 36 -68.65 -6.50 28.69
CA LEU A 36 -68.62 -7.93 28.42
C LEU A 36 -69.50 -8.77 29.36
N LYS A 37 -70.19 -8.13 30.31
CA LYS A 37 -70.94 -8.78 31.41
C LYS A 37 -71.93 -9.87 30.95
N ASN A 38 -72.58 -9.67 29.80
CA ASN A 38 -73.58 -10.61 29.25
C ASN A 38 -73.05 -11.42 28.07
N HIS A 39 -71.77 -11.24 27.72
CA HIS A 39 -71.15 -11.79 26.52
C HIS A 39 -70.04 -12.81 26.85
N VAL A 40 -69.68 -12.91 28.13
CA VAL A 40 -68.77 -13.91 28.69
C VAL A 40 -69.56 -14.78 29.66
N PHE A 41 -69.56 -16.09 29.43
CA PHE A 41 -70.35 -17.04 30.22
C PHE A 41 -69.58 -18.33 30.49
N ASN A 42 -70.05 -19.11 31.47
CA ASN A 42 -69.45 -20.40 31.80
C ASN A 42 -70.29 -21.54 31.20
N MET A 43 -69.66 -22.41 30.42
CA MET A 43 -70.28 -23.61 29.88
C MET A 43 -69.40 -24.82 30.21
N ASN A 44 -69.95 -25.78 30.96
CA ASN A 44 -69.24 -27.00 31.39
C ASN A 44 -67.90 -26.71 32.11
N GLY A 45 -67.87 -25.69 32.97
CA GLY A 45 -66.67 -25.29 33.72
C GLY A 45 -65.65 -24.49 32.91
N LYS A 46 -65.95 -24.14 31.64
CA LYS A 46 -65.08 -23.37 30.76
C LYS A 46 -65.67 -22.00 30.48
N THR A 47 -64.82 -20.97 30.49
CA THR A 47 -65.21 -19.61 30.09
C THR A 47 -65.34 -19.54 28.57
N CYS A 48 -66.50 -19.13 28.09
CA CYS A 48 -66.89 -19.00 26.69
C CYS A 48 -67.21 -17.55 26.34
N LEU A 49 -66.95 -17.20 25.09
CA LEU A 49 -67.13 -15.88 24.51
C LEU A 49 -68.15 -15.99 23.38
N ASP A 50 -69.23 -15.22 23.45
CA ASP A 50 -70.12 -15.06 22.32
C ASP A 50 -69.48 -14.21 21.21
N GLU A 51 -70.20 -14.01 20.11
CA GLU A 51 -69.71 -13.23 18.97
C GLU A 51 -69.36 -11.78 19.33
N THR A 52 -70.14 -11.16 20.22
CA THR A 52 -69.90 -9.77 20.65
C THR A 52 -68.64 -9.65 21.49
N ALA A 53 -68.42 -10.60 22.41
CA ALA A 53 -67.18 -10.68 23.17
C ALA A 53 -65.98 -10.97 22.28
N GLN A 54 -66.11 -11.87 21.31
CA GLN A 54 -65.04 -12.18 20.36
C GLN A 54 -64.61 -10.96 19.55
N GLU A 55 -65.55 -10.11 19.13
CA GLU A 55 -65.28 -8.90 18.37
C GLU A 55 -64.62 -7.81 19.22
N LEU A 56 -65.18 -7.53 20.41
CA LEU A 56 -64.64 -6.52 21.34
C LEU A 56 -63.24 -6.86 21.86
N LEU A 57 -62.91 -8.15 21.95
CA LEU A 57 -61.64 -8.62 22.45
C LEU A 57 -60.56 -8.73 21.37
N LYS A 58 -60.90 -8.50 20.08
CA LYS A 58 -59.95 -8.64 18.98
C LYS A 58 -58.66 -7.87 19.26
N PRO A 59 -57.50 -8.42 18.89
CA PRO A 59 -56.26 -7.65 18.89
C PRO A 59 -56.47 -6.38 18.06
N ASP A 60 -56.13 -5.24 18.65
CA ASP A 60 -56.22 -3.96 17.95
C ASP A 60 -55.31 -4.02 16.71
N SER A 61 -55.77 -3.51 15.56
CA SER A 61 -55.03 -3.64 14.30
C SER A 61 -53.63 -3.03 14.36
N GLY A 62 -53.41 -2.08 15.28
CA GLY A 62 -52.11 -1.51 15.59
C GLY A 62 -51.07 -2.53 16.11
N ASN A 63 -51.49 -3.57 16.86
CA ASN A 63 -50.55 -4.59 17.35
C ASN A 63 -49.98 -5.46 16.22
N VAL A 64 -50.79 -5.77 15.21
CA VAL A 64 -50.33 -6.53 14.02
C VAL A 64 -49.30 -5.71 13.24
N GLN A 65 -49.58 -4.43 13.02
CA GLN A 65 -48.64 -3.52 12.34
C GLN A 65 -47.31 -3.35 13.09
N LEU A 66 -47.35 -3.35 14.43
CA LEU A 66 -46.15 -3.28 15.26
C LEU A 66 -45.30 -4.55 15.14
N VAL A 67 -45.90 -5.73 15.14
CA VAL A 67 -45.19 -7.01 14.94
C VAL A 67 -44.51 -7.03 13.57
N ASP A 68 -45.22 -6.63 12.50
CA ASP A 68 -44.64 -6.57 11.16
C ASP A 68 -43.50 -5.55 11.07
N LYS A 69 -43.62 -4.41 11.78
CA LYS A 69 -42.57 -3.41 11.84
C LYS A 69 -41.34 -3.92 12.59
N VAL A 70 -41.53 -4.63 13.71
CA VAL A 70 -40.43 -5.25 14.47
C VAL A 70 -39.69 -6.25 13.59
N LYS A 71 -40.40 -7.14 12.89
CA LYS A 71 -39.79 -8.11 11.98
C LYS A 71 -38.94 -7.43 10.89
N ARG A 72 -39.47 -6.38 10.26
CA ARG A 72 -38.72 -5.61 9.25
C ARG A 72 -37.47 -4.95 9.83
N LEU A 73 -37.55 -4.40 11.03
CA LEU A 73 -36.41 -3.76 11.70
C LEU A 73 -35.35 -4.79 12.10
N GLU A 74 -35.75 -5.99 12.54
CA GLU A 74 -34.82 -7.09 12.83
C GLU A 74 -34.07 -7.54 11.58
N GLU A 75 -34.76 -7.72 10.46
CA GLU A 75 -34.16 -8.05 9.17
C GLU A 75 -33.18 -6.95 8.71
N GLU A 76 -33.55 -5.68 8.90
CA GLU A 76 -32.70 -4.54 8.55
C GLU A 76 -31.44 -4.47 9.42
N ILE A 77 -31.55 -4.68 10.72
CA ILE A 77 -30.40 -4.75 11.63
C ILE A 77 -29.43 -5.85 11.20
N VAL A 78 -29.94 -7.03 10.82
CA VAL A 78 -29.10 -8.13 10.35
C VAL A 78 -28.37 -7.75 9.06
N ARG A 79 -29.06 -7.11 8.09
CA ARG A 79 -28.43 -6.63 6.85
C ARG A 79 -27.34 -5.60 7.12
N GLN A 80 -27.63 -4.59 7.93
CA GLN A 80 -26.67 -3.53 8.23
C GLN A 80 -25.45 -4.06 8.99
N LYS A 81 -25.62 -5.03 9.89
CA LYS A 81 -24.48 -5.69 10.56
C LYS A 81 -23.59 -6.42 9.56
N ALA A 82 -24.17 -7.18 8.64
CA ALA A 82 -23.40 -7.89 7.62
C ALA A 82 -22.66 -6.94 6.69
N GLU A 83 -23.29 -5.82 6.31
CA GLU A 83 -22.66 -4.80 5.48
C GLU A 83 -21.52 -4.08 6.22
N THR A 84 -21.72 -3.75 7.50
CA THR A 84 -20.69 -3.15 8.34
C THR A 84 -19.48 -4.08 8.50
N GLU A 85 -19.71 -5.38 8.70
CA GLU A 85 -18.64 -6.37 8.80
C GLU A 85 -17.86 -6.49 7.48
N LYS A 86 -18.54 -6.42 6.33
CA LYS A 86 -17.91 -6.42 5.02
C LYS A 86 -17.01 -5.18 4.84
N TRP A 87 -17.52 -4.00 5.17
CA TRP A 87 -16.74 -2.75 5.15
C TRP A 87 -15.51 -2.81 6.04
N TYR A 88 -15.62 -3.40 7.24
CA TYR A 88 -14.49 -3.54 8.16
C TYR A 88 -13.40 -4.45 7.60
N LYS A 89 -13.78 -5.57 6.95
CA LYS A 89 -12.84 -6.48 6.29
C LYS A 89 -12.14 -5.80 5.11
N GLU A 90 -12.88 -5.07 4.28
CA GLU A 90 -12.31 -4.32 3.15
C GLU A 90 -11.33 -3.24 3.66
N TYR A 91 -11.73 -2.46 4.66
CA TYR A 91 -10.88 -1.45 5.27
C TYR A 91 -9.58 -2.05 5.84
N GLN A 92 -9.66 -3.20 6.52
CA GLN A 92 -8.48 -3.88 7.03
C GLN A 92 -7.51 -4.26 5.92
N ILE A 93 -8.01 -4.81 4.80
CA ILE A 93 -7.19 -5.13 3.62
C ILE A 93 -6.52 -3.88 3.07
N TYR A 94 -7.25 -2.77 2.93
CA TYR A 94 -6.70 -1.49 2.47
C TYR A 94 -5.60 -0.97 3.40
N SER A 95 -5.84 -1.03 4.72
CA SER A 95 -4.87 -0.61 5.73
C SER A 95 -3.59 -1.45 5.67
N ASP A 96 -3.72 -2.77 5.58
CA ASP A 96 -2.58 -3.68 5.52
C ASP A 96 -1.77 -3.47 4.23
N ASN A 97 -2.44 -3.31 3.08
CA ASN A 97 -1.81 -2.99 1.81
C ASN A 97 -1.10 -1.64 1.84
N SER A 98 -1.73 -0.62 2.43
CA SER A 98 -1.10 0.69 2.61
C SER A 98 0.17 0.57 3.46
N GLY A 99 0.14 -0.23 4.53
CA GLY A 99 1.32 -0.49 5.36
C GLY A 99 2.47 -1.16 4.60
N LEU A 100 2.16 -2.07 3.67
CA LEU A 100 3.17 -2.69 2.80
C LEU A 100 3.79 -1.67 1.84
N LEU A 101 2.96 -0.86 1.18
CA LEU A 101 3.43 0.17 0.24
C LEU A 101 4.32 1.21 0.92
N ILE A 102 3.99 1.63 2.15
CA ILE A 102 4.83 2.55 2.94
C ILE A 102 6.21 1.95 3.20
N ARG A 103 6.28 0.67 3.61
CA ARG A 103 7.56 -0.01 3.86
C ARG A 103 8.40 -0.14 2.58
N GLU A 104 7.76 -0.44 1.47
CA GLU A 104 8.44 -0.55 0.17
C GLU A 104 8.99 0.81 -0.28
N ALA A 105 8.22 1.89 -0.12
CA ALA A 105 8.67 3.25 -0.37
C ALA A 105 9.89 3.64 0.48
N ASP A 106 9.90 3.28 1.77
CA ASP A 106 11.04 3.51 2.66
C ASP A 106 12.31 2.73 2.22
N GLN A 107 12.15 1.51 1.70
CA GLN A 107 13.27 0.72 1.17
C GLN A 107 13.83 1.37 -0.10
N TYR A 108 12.98 1.80 -1.02
CA TYR A 108 13.43 2.50 -2.22
C TYR A 108 14.14 3.80 -1.89
N LYS A 109 13.63 4.57 -0.92
CA LYS A 109 14.27 5.81 -0.46
C LYS A 109 15.68 5.57 0.08
N LYS A 110 15.88 4.51 0.88
CA LYS A 110 17.22 4.11 1.35
C LYS A 110 18.13 3.72 0.20
N ARG A 111 17.65 2.89 -0.72
CA ARG A 111 18.44 2.44 -1.87
C ARG A 111 18.84 3.60 -2.80
N ILE A 112 17.98 4.60 -2.97
CA ILE A 112 18.31 5.82 -3.70
C ILE A 112 19.46 6.56 -3.01
N ALA A 113 19.38 6.76 -1.69
CA ALA A 113 20.45 7.43 -0.94
C ALA A 113 21.80 6.69 -1.05
N ASP A 114 21.78 5.36 -0.96
CA ASP A 114 23.00 4.53 -1.11
C ASP A 114 23.60 4.65 -2.53
N LEU A 115 22.74 4.68 -3.57
CA LEU A 115 23.15 4.86 -4.95
C LEU A 115 23.71 6.27 -5.20
N GLU A 116 23.10 7.31 -4.63
CA GLU A 116 23.59 8.68 -4.70
C GLU A 116 24.97 8.82 -4.06
N GLN A 117 25.19 8.20 -2.90
CA GLN A 117 26.49 8.17 -2.25
C GLN A 117 27.54 7.45 -3.11
N THR A 118 27.19 6.29 -3.66
CA THR A 118 28.09 5.51 -4.53
C THR A 118 28.45 6.30 -5.78
N LEU A 119 27.47 6.95 -6.41
CA LEU A 119 27.67 7.78 -7.58
C LEU A 119 28.61 8.96 -7.29
N SER A 120 28.46 9.59 -6.13
CA SER A 120 29.35 10.67 -5.70
C SER A 120 30.79 10.18 -5.51
N ALA A 121 30.99 9.01 -4.92
CA ALA A 121 32.31 8.42 -4.73
C ALA A 121 32.99 8.08 -6.07
N GLU A 122 32.25 7.48 -7.01
CA GLU A 122 32.78 7.14 -8.34
C GLU A 122 33.09 8.39 -9.18
N LYS A 123 32.28 9.46 -9.05
CA LYS A 123 32.60 10.76 -9.68
C LYS A 123 33.91 11.35 -9.14
N ALA A 124 34.12 11.32 -7.83
CA ALA A 124 35.37 11.81 -7.23
C ALA A 124 36.58 10.99 -7.71
N LYS A 125 36.44 9.66 -7.79
CA LYS A 125 37.48 8.76 -8.30
C LYS A 125 37.80 8.98 -9.78
N THR A 126 36.78 9.31 -10.58
CA THR A 126 36.96 9.64 -12.00
C THR A 126 37.74 10.95 -12.14
N ALA A 127 37.35 11.99 -11.41
CA ALA A 127 38.06 13.27 -11.40
C ALA A 127 39.54 13.12 -10.97
N GLU A 128 39.81 12.28 -9.97
CA GLU A 128 41.18 12.00 -9.55
C GLU A 128 42.00 11.30 -10.65
N LYS A 129 41.41 10.34 -11.37
CA LYS A 129 42.07 9.70 -12.51
C LYS A 129 42.32 10.68 -13.66
N ASP A 130 41.38 11.57 -13.94
CA ASP A 130 41.55 12.59 -14.97
C ASP A 130 42.72 13.53 -14.65
N ASN A 131 42.87 13.93 -13.37
CA ASN A 131 44.04 14.69 -12.91
C ASN A 131 45.35 13.92 -13.10
N GLN A 132 45.36 12.62 -12.78
CA GLN A 132 46.54 11.77 -12.99
C GLN A 132 46.90 11.62 -14.47
N ILE A 133 45.91 11.49 -15.35
CA ILE A 133 46.11 11.45 -16.80
C ILE A 133 46.72 12.76 -17.28
N ALA A 134 46.18 13.91 -16.88
CA ALA A 134 46.70 15.21 -17.27
C ALA A 134 48.17 15.41 -16.85
N GLU A 135 48.55 14.96 -15.65
CA GLU A 135 49.94 15.01 -15.18
C GLU A 135 50.86 14.06 -15.98
N MET A 136 50.37 12.86 -16.33
CA MET A 136 51.11 11.93 -17.19
C MET A 136 51.30 12.51 -18.60
N GLU A 137 50.28 13.14 -19.18
CA GLU A 137 50.35 13.80 -20.49
C GLU A 137 51.40 14.91 -20.49
N LYS A 138 51.42 15.75 -19.44
CA LYS A 138 52.44 16.79 -19.26
C LYS A 138 53.85 16.18 -19.21
N ARG A 139 54.04 15.12 -18.43
CA ARG A 139 55.33 14.44 -18.30
C ARG A 139 55.78 13.80 -19.63
N ILE A 140 54.85 13.24 -20.41
CA ILE A 140 55.13 12.72 -21.75
C ILE A 140 55.59 13.85 -22.68
N ALA A 141 54.94 15.01 -22.64
CA ALA A 141 55.36 16.17 -23.43
C ALA A 141 56.79 16.60 -23.06
N GLU A 142 57.08 16.76 -21.76
CA GLU A 142 58.42 17.12 -21.28
C GLU A 142 59.51 16.12 -21.68
N LEU A 143 59.21 14.81 -21.62
CA LEU A 143 60.15 13.77 -22.03
C LEU A 143 60.34 13.74 -23.55
N THR A 144 59.28 14.00 -24.31
CA THR A 144 59.34 14.13 -25.77
C THR A 144 60.27 15.27 -26.18
N ASP A 145 60.12 16.45 -25.56
CA ASP A 145 60.97 17.61 -25.84
C ASP A 145 62.44 17.33 -25.51
N LYS A 146 62.71 16.69 -24.36
CA LYS A 146 64.07 16.27 -23.98
C LYS A 146 64.67 15.27 -24.99
N SER A 147 63.87 14.31 -25.45
CA SER A 147 64.30 13.32 -26.45
C SER A 147 64.68 14.00 -27.78
N LEU A 148 63.88 14.97 -28.23
CA LEU A 148 64.18 15.77 -29.43
C LEU A 148 65.48 16.58 -29.27
N ALA A 149 65.69 17.20 -28.11
CA ALA A 149 66.92 17.95 -27.84
C ALA A 149 68.17 17.05 -27.83
N ILE A 150 68.08 15.84 -27.27
CA ILE A 150 69.15 14.84 -27.31
C ILE A 150 69.43 14.40 -28.74
N ALA A 151 68.39 14.16 -29.55
CA ALA A 151 68.55 13.78 -30.94
C ALA A 151 69.25 14.87 -31.77
N ASP A 152 68.92 16.15 -31.54
CA ASP A 152 69.61 17.29 -32.18
C ASP A 152 71.08 17.39 -31.74
N MET A 153 71.36 17.21 -30.45
CA MET A 153 72.72 17.17 -29.93
C MET A 153 73.55 16.04 -30.57
N GLY A 154 72.95 14.85 -30.73
CA GLY A 154 73.59 13.73 -31.42
C GLY A 154 73.96 14.07 -32.88
N LYS A 155 73.07 14.77 -33.61
CA LYS A 155 73.37 15.24 -34.98
C LYS A 155 74.54 16.23 -35.00
N LYS A 156 74.56 17.19 -34.06
CA LYS A 156 75.66 18.17 -33.94
C LYS A 156 77.00 17.51 -33.62
N LEU A 157 77.01 16.55 -32.71
CA LEU A 157 78.20 15.77 -32.37
C LEU A 157 78.72 14.98 -33.58
N ASN A 158 77.83 14.30 -34.32
CA ASN A 158 78.21 13.58 -35.53
C ASN A 158 78.81 14.52 -36.60
N ALA A 159 78.24 15.71 -36.79
CA ALA A 159 78.80 16.71 -37.70
C ALA A 159 80.18 17.20 -37.24
N LEU A 160 80.37 17.43 -35.94
CA LEU A 160 81.67 17.81 -35.39
C LEU A 160 82.72 16.73 -35.60
N PHE A 161 82.37 15.45 -35.35
CA PHE A 161 83.27 14.33 -35.58
C PHE A 161 83.66 14.21 -37.06
N ALA A 162 82.73 14.39 -38.00
CA ALA A 162 83.04 14.39 -39.42
C ALA A 162 84.06 15.48 -39.81
N VAL A 163 83.90 16.71 -39.30
CA VAL A 163 84.86 17.81 -39.53
C VAL A 163 86.24 17.49 -38.92
N LEU A 164 86.28 16.89 -37.74
CA LEU A 164 87.54 16.48 -37.10
C LEU A 164 88.25 15.38 -37.90
N GLU A 165 87.51 14.38 -38.39
CA GLU A 165 88.06 13.32 -39.25
C GLU A 165 88.60 13.88 -40.56
N GLU A 166 87.86 14.77 -41.21
CA GLU A 166 88.33 15.46 -42.42
C GLU A 166 89.61 16.26 -42.14
N THR A 167 89.62 17.04 -41.06
CA THR A 167 90.77 17.86 -40.66
C THR A 167 91.99 17.00 -40.33
N ALA A 168 91.83 15.89 -39.60
CA ALA A 168 92.90 14.95 -39.27
C ALA A 168 93.52 14.32 -40.52
N ASN A 169 92.73 14.11 -41.58
CA ASN A 169 93.19 13.55 -42.85
C ASN A 169 93.93 14.58 -43.74
N THR A 170 93.93 15.87 -43.39
CA THR A 170 94.70 16.91 -44.11
C THR A 170 96.19 16.90 -43.72
N GLY A 171 97.05 17.49 -44.56
CA GLY A 171 98.48 17.69 -44.25
C GLY A 171 98.72 18.59 -43.03
N VAL A 172 97.76 19.44 -42.67
CA VAL A 172 97.77 20.25 -41.43
C VAL A 172 97.40 19.39 -40.22
N GLY A 173 96.38 18.54 -40.34
CA GLY A 173 95.98 17.58 -39.30
C GLY A 173 97.10 16.62 -38.93
N LYS A 174 97.82 16.08 -39.92
CA LYS A 174 99.02 15.24 -39.69
C LYS A 174 100.12 15.99 -38.94
N LYS A 175 100.37 17.27 -39.26
CA LYS A 175 101.35 18.11 -38.56
C LYS A 175 100.95 18.38 -37.11
N ILE A 176 99.68 18.69 -36.85
CA ILE A 176 99.15 18.93 -35.49
C ILE A 176 99.17 17.63 -34.67
N GLY A 177 98.76 16.50 -35.25
CA GLY A 177 98.81 15.19 -34.59
C GLY A 177 100.24 14.77 -34.24
N ASN A 178 101.20 14.98 -35.13
CA ASN A 178 102.63 14.77 -34.86
C ASN A 178 103.14 15.69 -33.73
N LEU A 179 102.72 16.96 -33.71
CA LEU A 179 103.05 17.91 -32.63
C LEU A 179 102.50 17.47 -31.27
N LEU A 180 101.23 17.03 -31.23
CA LEU A 180 100.54 16.63 -29.99
C LEU A 180 100.97 15.26 -29.47
N SER A 181 101.39 14.35 -30.36
CA SER A 181 101.89 13.02 -30.00
C SER A 181 103.39 12.98 -29.70
N GLY A 182 104.10 14.11 -29.84
CA GLY A 182 105.53 14.22 -29.62
C GLY A 182 106.39 13.46 -30.65
N LYS A 183 105.79 13.01 -31.76
CA LYS A 183 106.49 12.35 -32.87
C LYS A 183 106.83 13.39 -33.93
N HIS A 184 108.05 13.93 -33.88
CA HIS A 184 108.65 14.69 -34.98
C HIS A 184 109.20 13.75 -36.06
#